data_AF-A0A662SKZ4-F1
#
_entry.id   AF-A0A662SKZ4-F1
#
_cell.length_a   1.000
_cell.length_b   1.000
_cell.length_c   1.000
_cell.angle_alpha   90.00
_cell.angle_beta   90.00
_cell.angle_gamma   90.00
#
_symmetry.space_group_name_H-M   'P 1'
#
loop_
_entity.id
_entity.type
_entity.pdbx_description
1 polymer ?
#
loop_
_entity_poly.entity_id
_entity_poly.type
_entity_poly.pdbx_seq_one_letter_code
_entity_poly.pdbx_strand_id
1 'polypeptide(L)'
;MGARHLRLFVAVDVQGEEERAKIREIQQKISSCGADVKLVEPENLHVTLKFLGRTDPGRVEVVAETLERAVSGFEPFTAELRGVGAFPSPG
;
A
#
# COMPACT_ATOMS: atom_id res chain seq x y z
N MET A 1 16.95 -7.77 26.23
CA MET A 1 16.68 -6.80 25.15
C MET A 1 15.86 -7.51 24.09
N GLY A 2 14.59 -7.13 23.89
CA GLY A 2 13.74 -7.78 22.88
C GLY A 2 14.31 -7.54 21.49
N ALA A 3 14.42 -8.58 20.66
CA ALA A 3 14.88 -8.45 19.29
C ALA A 3 14.03 -7.39 18.55
N ARG A 4 14.69 -6.45 17.87
CA ARG A 4 14.00 -5.42 17.07
C ARG A 4 13.38 -6.09 15.86
N HIS A 5 12.06 -6.24 15.83
CA HIS A 5 11.35 -6.78 14.67
C HIS A 5 10.83 -5.66 13.77
N LEU A 6 10.85 -5.90 12.47
CA LEU A 6 10.25 -5.02 11.45
C LEU A 6 8.81 -5.47 11.18
N ARG A 7 7.94 -4.53 10.79
CA ARG A 7 6.64 -4.87 10.19
C ARG A 7 6.77 -4.71 8.69
N LEU A 8 6.73 -5.81 7.94
CA LEU A 8 6.92 -5.80 6.50
C LEU A 8 5.63 -6.15 5.75
N PHE A 9 5.53 -5.61 4.54
CA PHE A 9 4.53 -5.94 3.55
C PHE A 9 5.13 -5.77 2.15
N VAL A 10 4.47 -6.34 1.15
CA VAL A 10 4.79 -6.22 -0.27
C VAL A 10 3.70 -5.39 -0.91
N ALA A 11 4.07 -4.41 -1.73
CA ALA A 11 3.13 -3.50 -2.36
C ALA A 11 3.59 -3.06 -3.75
N VAL A 12 2.64 -2.57 -4.53
CA VAL A 12 2.89 -1.76 -5.73
C VAL A 12 2.69 -0.30 -5.36
N ASP A 13 3.71 0.52 -5.60
CA ASP A 13 3.67 1.96 -5.32
C ASP A 13 2.81 2.68 -6.37
N VAL A 14 2.02 3.65 -5.93
CA VAL A 14 1.26 4.53 -6.83
C VAL A 14 2.14 5.75 -7.09
N GLN A 15 2.98 5.73 -8.12
CA GLN A 15 3.99 6.78 -8.35
C GLN A 15 3.53 7.96 -9.19
N GLY A 16 2.44 7.81 -9.95
CA GLY A 16 1.96 8.86 -10.83
C GLY A 16 1.35 10.03 -10.06
N GLU A 17 1.84 11.24 -10.33
CA GLU A 17 1.37 12.45 -9.65
C GLU A 17 -0.09 12.79 -9.99
N GLU A 18 -0.56 12.43 -11.18
CA GLU A 18 -1.95 12.63 -11.58
C GLU A 18 -2.90 11.76 -10.75
N GLU A 19 -2.55 10.49 -10.56
CA GLU A 19 -3.30 9.53 -9.73
C GLU A 19 -3.28 9.98 -8.27
N ARG A 20 -2.11 10.39 -7.75
CA ARG A 20 -1.99 10.93 -6.40
C ARG A 20 -2.83 12.18 -6.20
N ALA A 21 -2.87 13.09 -7.17
CA ALA A 21 -3.72 14.29 -7.13
C ALA A 21 -5.21 13.93 -7.06
N LYS A 22 -5.69 13.01 -7.92
CA LYS A 22 -7.08 12.54 -7.91
C LYS A 22 -7.46 11.88 -6.58
N ILE A 23 -6.55 11.09 -5.98
CA ILE A 23 -6.79 10.50 -4.65
C ILE A 23 -6.89 11.60 -3.59
N ARG A 24 -6.01 12.61 -3.60
CA ARG A 24 -6.06 13.74 -2.66
C ARG A 24 -7.38 14.51 -2.74
N GLU A 25 -7.92 14.72 -3.95
CA GLU A 25 -9.23 15.35 -4.12
C GLU A 25 -10.36 14.53 -3.48
N ILE A 26 -10.33 13.20 -3.60
CA ILE A 26 -11.30 12.31 -2.96
C ILE A 26 -11.16 12.38 -1.44
N GLN A 27 -9.93 12.33 -0.92
CA GLN A 27 -9.65 12.45 0.50
C GLN A 27 -10.17 13.78 1.09
N GLN A 28 -10.00 14.90 0.37
CA GLN A 28 -10.53 16.20 0.78
C GLN A 28 -12.06 16.20 0.89
N LYS A 29 -12.75 15.59 -0.08
CA LYS A 29 -14.22 15.44 -0.03
C LYS A 29 -14.66 14.63 1.18
N ILE A 30 -13.97 13.52 1.49
CA ILE A 30 -14.26 12.69 2.67
C ILE A 30 -14.08 13.49 3.97
N SER A 31 -12.97 14.21 4.11
CA SER A 31 -12.71 15.03 5.31
C SER A 31 -13.72 16.15 5.49
N SER A 32 -14.25 16.71 4.40
CA SER A 32 -15.28 17.76 4.47
C SER A 32 -16.65 17.26 4.94
N CYS A 33 -16.90 15.95 4.97
CA CYS A 33 -18.17 15.38 5.41
C CYS A 33 -18.34 15.34 6.94
N GLY A 34 -17.33 15.77 7.72
CA GLY A 34 -17.36 15.75 9.18
C GLY A 34 -17.17 14.34 9.78
N ALA A 35 -16.76 13.37 8.98
CA ALA A 35 -16.41 12.03 9.45
C ALA A 35 -15.07 12.05 10.19
N ASP A 36 -14.98 11.31 11.31
CA ASP A 36 -13.74 11.11 12.05
C ASP A 36 -12.85 10.09 11.32
N VAL A 37 -12.11 10.56 10.31
CA VAL A 37 -11.29 9.73 9.42
C VAL A 37 -9.86 10.22 9.45
N LYS A 38 -8.93 9.33 9.80
CA LYS A 38 -7.50 9.55 9.57
C LYS A 38 -7.17 9.22 8.11
N LEU A 39 -6.78 10.24 7.34
CA LEU A 39 -6.30 10.06 5.97
C LEU A 39 -4.88 9.50 5.95
N VAL A 40 -4.58 8.70 4.92
CA VAL A 40 -3.24 8.21 4.62
C VAL A 40 -2.44 9.31 3.92
N GLU A 41 -1.19 9.50 4.32
CA GLU A 41 -0.28 10.48 3.74
C GLU A 41 0.07 10.12 2.28
N PRO A 42 0.29 11.10 1.38
CA PRO A 42 0.52 10.85 -0.04
C PRO A 42 1.70 9.91 -0.34
N GLU A 43 2.77 10.01 0.43
CA GLU A 43 3.96 9.16 0.33
C GLU A 43 3.70 7.69 0.73
N ASN A 44 2.59 7.43 1.43
CA ASN A 44 2.18 6.10 1.85
C ASN A 44 1.12 5.49 0.92
N LEU A 45 0.79 6.10 -0.22
CA LEU A 45 -0.19 5.56 -1.17
C LEU A 45 0.38 4.38 -1.97
N HIS A 46 -0.14 3.19 -1.69
CA HIS A 46 0.28 1.95 -2.35
C HIS A 46 -0.86 0.92 -2.38
N VAL A 47 -0.74 -0.05 -3.28
CA VAL A 47 -1.60 -1.24 -3.30
C VAL A 47 -0.88 -2.37 -2.57
N THR A 48 -1.34 -2.72 -1.37
CA THR A 48 -0.75 -3.85 -0.63
C THR A 48 -1.11 -5.17 -1.32
N LEU A 49 -0.10 -5.98 -1.63
CA LEU A 49 -0.25 -7.32 -2.16
C LEU A 49 -0.23 -8.38 -1.05
N LYS A 50 0.66 -8.22 -0.06
CA LYS A 50 0.82 -9.20 1.02
C LYS A 50 1.41 -8.58 2.27
N PHE A 51 0.74 -8.77 3.41
CA PHE A 51 1.33 -8.51 4.72
C PHE A 51 2.23 -9.67 5.14
N LEU A 52 3.46 -9.36 5.56
CA LEU A 52 4.43 -10.33 6.09
C LEU A 52 4.48 -10.29 7.62
N GLY A 53 3.98 -9.22 8.23
CA GLY A 53 3.86 -9.09 9.68
C GLY A 53 5.21 -8.84 10.34
N ARG A 54 5.40 -9.37 11.56
CA ARG A 54 6.63 -9.22 12.34
C ARG A 54 7.74 -10.08 11.74
N THR A 55 8.75 -9.43 11.18
CA THR A 55 9.87 -10.07 10.49
C THR A 55 11.19 -9.73 11.16
N ASP A 56 12.07 -10.72 11.26
CA ASP A 56 13.44 -10.52 11.72
C ASP A 56 14.22 -9.65 10.71
N PRO A 57 14.95 -8.60 11.14
CA PRO A 57 15.74 -7.76 10.24
C PRO A 57 16.75 -8.55 9.39
N GLY A 58 17.32 -9.63 9.91
CA GLY A 58 18.25 -10.50 9.17
C GLY A 58 17.59 -11.30 8.03
N ARG A 59 16.26 -11.23 7.90
CA ARG A 59 15.52 -11.87 6.79
C ARG A 59 15.16 -10.91 5.66
N VAL A 60 15.48 -9.62 5.76
CA VAL A 60 15.10 -8.62 4.75
C VAL A 60 15.71 -8.95 3.39
N GLU A 61 17.00 -9.27 3.33
CA GLU A 61 17.69 -9.63 2.08
C GLU A 61 17.06 -10.88 1.44
N VAL A 62 16.82 -11.92 2.24
CA VAL A 62 16.16 -13.15 1.77
C VAL A 62 14.75 -12.87 1.24
N VAL A 63 14.00 -11.96 1.86
CA VAL A 63 12.69 -11.54 1.37
C VAL A 63 12.82 -10.83 0.02
N ALA A 64 13.78 -9.92 -0.14
CA ALA A 64 14.02 -9.21 -1.39
C ALA A 64 14.39 -10.17 -2.54
N GLU A 65 15.38 -11.04 -2.35
CA GLU A 65 15.79 -12.04 -3.35
C GLU A 65 14.66 -13.01 -3.72
N THR A 66 13.81 -13.35 -2.76
CA THR A 66 12.64 -14.19 -3.01
C THR A 66 11.60 -13.47 -3.85
N LEU A 67 11.38 -12.17 -3.61
CA LEU A 67 10.48 -11.36 -4.41
C LEU A 67 10.99 -11.18 -5.84
N GLU A 68 12.27 -10.89 -6.03
CA GLU A 68 12.88 -10.77 -7.37
C GLU A 68 12.66 -12.03 -8.22
N ARG A 69 12.88 -13.21 -7.64
CA ARG A 69 12.61 -14.49 -8.32
C ARG A 69 11.12 -14.75 -8.54
N ALA A 70 10.26 -14.32 -7.61
CA ALA A 70 8.82 -14.52 -7.75
C ALA A 70 8.22 -13.67 -8.87
N VAL A 71 8.79 -12.49 -9.14
CA VAL A 71 8.29 -11.57 -10.18
C VAL A 71 9.02 -11.69 -11.51
N SER A 72 10.13 -12.45 -11.61
CA SER A 72 10.98 -12.48 -12.81
C SER A 72 10.29 -12.97 -14.09
N GLY A 73 9.16 -13.66 -13.98
CA GLY A 73 8.36 -14.13 -15.11
C GLY A 73 7.16 -13.22 -15.46
N PHE A 74 7.00 -12.10 -14.76
CA PHE A 74 5.90 -11.17 -14.97
C PHE A 74 6.37 -9.97 -15.78
N GLU A 75 5.71 -9.75 -16.91
CA GLU A 75 5.87 -8.51 -17.66
C GLU A 75 5.17 -7.36 -16.92
N PRO A 76 5.71 -6.13 -17.00
CA PRO A 76 5.01 -4.94 -16.54
C PRO A 76 3.63 -4.82 -17.19
N PHE A 77 2.63 -4.37 -16.42
CA PHE A 77 1.27 -4.20 -16.90
C PHE A 77 0.70 -2.87 -16.44
N THR A 78 -0.30 -2.39 -17.18
CA THR A 78 -1.06 -1.20 -16.84
C THR A 78 -2.21 -1.56 -15.91
N ALA A 79 -2.42 -0.76 -14.86
CA ALA A 79 -3.57 -0.86 -13.98
C ALA A 79 -4.33 0.47 -13.97
N GLU A 80 -5.65 0.39 -13.75
CA GLU A 80 -6.52 1.56 -13.63
C GLU A 80 -7.11 1.61 -12.22
N LEU A 81 -7.07 2.79 -11.58
CA LEU A 81 -7.76 3.05 -10.33
C LEU A 81 -9.23 3.39 -10.63
N ARG A 82 -10.16 2.61 -10.09
CA ARG A 82 -11.59 2.78 -10.38
C ARG A 82 -12.46 2.67 -9.12
N GLY A 83 -13.34 3.67 -8.98
CA GLY A 83 -14.38 3.69 -7.95
C GLY A 83 -13.83 3.95 -6.53
N VAL A 84 -14.75 3.99 -5.58
CA VAL A 84 -14.47 4.08 -4.14
C VAL A 84 -15.34 3.05 -3.43
N GLY A 85 -14.78 2.39 -2.41
CA GLY A 85 -15.49 1.43 -1.57
C GLY A 85 -15.17 1.62 -0.10
N ALA A 86 -15.93 0.96 0.77
CA ALA A 86 -15.74 0.97 2.21
C ALA A 86 -15.66 -0.45 2.76
N PHE A 87 -14.89 -0.64 3.83
CA PHE A 87 -14.76 -1.89 4.57
C PHE A 87 -14.96 -1.67 6.08
N PRO A 88 -15.69 -2.56 6.78
CA PRO A 88 -16.52 -3.64 6.22
C PRO A 88 -17.61 -3.07 5.30
N SER A 89 -18.20 -3.90 4.45
CA SER A 89 -19.25 -3.45 3.53
C SER A 89 -20.37 -2.74 4.30
N PRO A 90 -20.89 -1.60 3.81
CA PRO A 90 -22.10 -1.01 4.38
C PRO A 90 -23.22 -2.06 4.33
N GLY A 91 -23.92 -2.25 5.45
CA GLY A 91 -25.13 -3.07 5.49
C GLY A 91 -26.27 -2.48 4.67
#